data_AF-A0AAP4QWS1-F1
#
_entry.id   AF-A0AAP4QWS1-F1
#
_cell.length_a   1.000
_cell.length_b   1.000
_cell.length_c   1.000
_cell.angle_alpha   90.00
_cell.angle_beta   90.00
_cell.angle_gamma   90.00
#
_symmetry.space_group_name_H-M   'P 1'
#
loop_
_entity.id
_entity.type
_entity.pdbx_description
1 polymer ?
#
loop_
_entity_poly.entity_id
_entity_poly.type
_entity_poly.pdbx_seq_one_letter_code
_entity_poly.pdbx_strand_id
1 'polypeptide(L)'
;MQVLVVGTGKLASELLDAHRLDPATCRVIPWSDTARNDAQRSDARTIVVHAGSGRELPAVIAFCEATGSPLVELSTGSELETGSHAFPVVLCPNTNILMLKFMSMLETSGHLFHDCRISLTESHQAGKTSVPGTAVGIGQSLGVRPEDIRSVRDPDVQRSEFAVADDQLGRHAIHRIRIDDGACSLQFESRVVGATPYADGVSRIVDAVRQHDLEHRRYSIVEFIRNGWL
;
A
#
# COMPACT_ATOMS: atom_id res chain seq x y z
N MET A 1 5.82 -22.87 3.10
CA MET A 1 4.89 -22.14 2.21
C MET A 1 5.68 -21.54 1.04
N GLN A 2 5.06 -21.37 -0.12
CA GLN A 2 5.67 -20.74 -1.29
C GLN A 2 5.07 -19.34 -1.52
N VAL A 3 5.90 -18.40 -1.95
CA VAL A 3 5.47 -17.05 -2.35
C VAL A 3 5.95 -16.82 -3.78
N LEU A 4 5.02 -16.74 -4.72
CA LEU A 4 5.32 -16.52 -6.13
C LEU A 4 5.24 -15.02 -6.44
N VAL A 5 6.36 -14.41 -6.80
CA VAL A 5 6.42 -12.98 -7.14
C VAL A 5 6.26 -12.80 -8.65
N VAL A 6 5.21 -12.08 -9.04
CA VAL A 6 4.87 -11.82 -10.44
C VAL A 6 5.31 -10.41 -10.83
N GLY A 7 5.94 -10.31 -12.01
CA GLY A 7 6.44 -9.06 -12.57
C GLY A 7 7.96 -9.05 -12.68
N THR A 8 8.47 -8.12 -13.48
CA THR A 8 9.92 -7.95 -13.75
C THR A 8 10.43 -6.55 -13.42
N GLY A 9 9.57 -5.71 -12.84
CA GLY A 9 9.90 -4.34 -12.47
C GLY A 9 10.70 -4.26 -11.17
N LYS A 10 11.12 -3.03 -10.83
CA LYS A 10 11.94 -2.75 -9.65
C LYS A 10 11.35 -3.30 -8.35
N LEU A 11 10.03 -3.21 -8.16
CA LEU A 11 9.36 -3.74 -6.98
C LEU A 11 9.46 -5.27 -6.92
N ALA A 12 9.20 -5.97 -8.02
CA ALA A 12 9.33 -7.42 -8.08
C ALA A 12 10.77 -7.87 -7.76
N SER A 13 11.78 -7.20 -8.31
CA SER A 13 13.19 -7.45 -7.95
C SER A 13 13.46 -7.21 -6.46
N GLU A 14 12.97 -6.10 -5.90
CA GLU A 14 13.14 -5.79 -4.47
C GLU A 14 12.48 -6.86 -3.57
N LEU A 15 11.32 -7.40 -3.98
CA LEU A 15 10.65 -8.49 -3.26
C LEU A 15 11.42 -9.81 -3.31
N LEU A 16 12.13 -10.08 -4.40
CA LEU A 16 12.96 -11.27 -4.53
C LEU A 16 14.27 -11.14 -3.74
N ASP A 17 14.86 -9.94 -3.73
CA ASP A 17 16.22 -9.73 -3.20
C ASP A 17 16.25 -9.28 -1.73
N ALA A 18 15.21 -8.57 -1.26
CA ALA A 18 15.23 -7.81 -0.01
C ALA A 18 14.01 -8.05 0.91
N HIS A 19 13.26 -9.13 0.71
CA HIS A 19 12.17 -9.50 1.62
C HIS A 19 12.66 -9.80 3.05
N ARG A 20 11.74 -9.73 4.01
CA ARG A 20 11.96 -10.04 5.43
C ARG A 20 11.26 -11.31 5.91
N LEU A 21 10.61 -12.02 4.99
CA LEU A 21 10.00 -13.33 5.27
C LEU A 21 11.04 -14.34 5.77
N ASP A 22 10.67 -15.12 6.78
CA ASP A 22 11.52 -16.16 7.36
C ASP A 22 11.78 -17.31 6.36
N PRO A 23 13.04 -17.55 5.93
CA PRO A 23 13.37 -18.60 4.98
C PRO A 23 13.02 -20.02 5.45
N ALA A 24 12.89 -20.25 6.77
CA ALA A 24 12.51 -21.55 7.32
C ALA A 24 11.03 -21.87 7.08
N THR A 25 10.19 -20.85 6.87
CA THR A 25 8.74 -21.01 6.72
C THR A 25 8.24 -20.62 5.33
N CYS A 26 8.94 -19.69 4.66
CA CYS A 26 8.56 -19.08 3.40
C CYS A 26 9.68 -19.17 2.38
N ARG A 27 9.39 -19.76 1.22
CA ARG A 27 10.28 -19.73 0.05
C ARG A 27 9.73 -18.76 -0.98
N VAL A 28 10.45 -17.67 -1.23
CA VAL A 28 10.09 -16.65 -2.23
C VAL A 28 10.74 -17.01 -3.56
N ILE A 29 9.96 -17.06 -4.64
CA ILE A 29 10.38 -17.55 -5.95
C ILE A 29 9.78 -16.65 -7.05
N PRO A 30 10.51 -16.34 -8.13
CA PRO A 30 9.94 -15.64 -9.27
C PRO A 30 8.87 -16.48 -9.99
N TRP A 31 7.84 -15.80 -10.49
CA TRP A 31 6.81 -16.38 -11.36
C TRP A 31 7.43 -16.93 -12.66
N SER A 32 7.26 -18.23 -12.90
CA SER A 32 7.75 -18.94 -14.09
C SER A 32 6.94 -20.21 -14.32
N ASP A 33 7.00 -20.78 -15.52
CA ASP A 33 6.31 -22.04 -15.85
C ASP A 33 6.69 -23.17 -14.91
N THR A 34 7.99 -23.33 -14.63
CA THR A 34 8.51 -24.32 -13.69
C THR A 34 7.95 -24.11 -12.29
N ALA A 35 7.99 -22.87 -11.77
CA ALA A 35 7.49 -22.57 -10.43
C ALA A 35 5.98 -22.86 -10.30
N ARG A 36 5.19 -22.57 -11.34
CA ARG A 36 3.75 -22.86 -11.35
C ARG A 36 3.46 -24.35 -11.35
N ASN A 37 4.14 -25.09 -12.23
CA ASN A 37 3.98 -26.53 -12.33
C ASN A 37 4.41 -27.25 -11.04
N ASP A 38 5.50 -26.80 -10.41
CA ASP A 38 5.98 -27.34 -9.15
C ASP A 38 5.00 -27.02 -8.00
N ALA A 39 4.47 -25.81 -7.95
CA ALA A 39 3.48 -25.41 -6.95
C ALA A 39 2.17 -26.21 -7.08
N GLN A 40 1.69 -26.45 -8.31
CA GLN A 40 0.50 -27.27 -8.55
C GLN A 40 0.66 -28.76 -8.17
N ARG A 41 1.90 -29.27 -8.18
CA ARG A 41 2.22 -30.65 -7.80
C ARG A 41 2.56 -30.80 -6.33
N SER A 42 2.69 -29.69 -5.61
CA SER A 42 3.08 -29.66 -4.21
C SER A 42 1.87 -29.43 -3.31
N ASP A 43 1.84 -30.11 -2.16
CA ASP A 43 0.86 -29.82 -1.11
C ASP A 43 1.18 -28.54 -0.31
N ALA A 44 2.27 -27.84 -0.65
CA ALA A 44 2.65 -26.62 0.03
C ALA A 44 1.67 -25.48 -0.33
N ARG A 45 1.10 -24.82 0.70
CA ARG A 45 0.36 -23.57 0.53
C ARG A 45 1.18 -22.57 -0.29
N THR A 46 0.51 -21.87 -1.20
CA THR A 46 1.12 -20.88 -2.10
C THR A 46 0.39 -19.54 -1.96
N ILE A 47 1.15 -18.45 -1.91
CA ILE A 47 0.64 -17.08 -2.00
C ILE A 47 1.22 -16.47 -3.28
N VAL A 48 0.39 -15.81 -4.08
CA VAL A 48 0.87 -15.08 -5.26
C VAL A 48 0.92 -13.59 -4.93
N VAL A 49 2.03 -12.92 -5.26
CA VAL A 49 2.20 -11.48 -5.10
C VAL A 49 2.39 -10.86 -6.48
N HIS A 50 1.42 -10.07 -6.94
CA HIS A 50 1.52 -9.38 -8.21
C HIS A 50 2.07 -7.96 -8.02
N ALA A 51 3.29 -7.77 -8.54
CA ALA A 51 4.02 -6.51 -8.60
C ALA A 51 4.34 -6.15 -10.06
N GLY A 52 3.41 -6.47 -10.97
CA GLY A 52 3.57 -6.40 -12.41
C GLY A 52 2.68 -5.35 -13.08
N SER A 53 2.83 -5.25 -14.40
CA SER A 53 2.03 -4.33 -15.24
C SER A 53 0.63 -4.85 -15.57
N GLY A 54 0.27 -6.04 -15.11
CA GLY A 54 -1.00 -6.70 -15.41
C GLY A 54 -0.95 -7.70 -16.57
N ARG A 55 0.14 -7.74 -17.35
CA ARG A 55 0.27 -8.67 -18.50
C ARG A 55 0.12 -10.13 -18.11
N GLU A 56 0.58 -10.48 -16.91
CA GLU A 56 0.54 -11.84 -16.37
C GLU A 56 -0.79 -12.15 -15.63
N LEU A 57 -1.66 -11.16 -15.41
CA LEU A 57 -2.87 -11.31 -14.59
C LEU A 57 -3.79 -12.44 -15.07
N PRO A 58 -4.09 -12.63 -16.37
CA PRO A 58 -4.93 -13.74 -16.80
C PRO A 58 -4.38 -15.10 -16.38
N ALA A 59 -3.06 -15.29 -16.47
CA ALA A 59 -2.39 -16.52 -16.07
C ALA A 59 -2.32 -16.67 -14.54
N VAL A 60 -2.17 -15.55 -13.81
CA VAL A 60 -2.20 -15.52 -12.35
C VAL A 60 -3.59 -15.89 -11.81
N ILE A 61 -4.65 -15.30 -12.37
CA ILE A 61 -6.03 -15.58 -12.01
C ILE A 61 -6.33 -17.06 -12.23
N ALA A 62 -6.04 -17.60 -13.41
CA ALA A 62 -6.26 -19.02 -13.71
C ALA A 62 -5.50 -19.95 -12.74
N PHE A 63 -4.28 -19.60 -12.34
CA PHE A 63 -3.51 -20.36 -11.35
C PHE A 63 -4.16 -20.30 -9.96
N CYS A 64 -4.59 -19.12 -9.52
CA CYS A 64 -5.22 -18.94 -8.21
C CYS A 64 -6.59 -19.64 -8.15
N GLU A 65 -7.37 -19.61 -9.23
CA GLU A 65 -8.63 -20.36 -9.34
C GLU A 65 -8.40 -21.88 -9.26
N ALA A 66 -7.37 -22.39 -9.93
CA ALA A 66 -7.07 -23.81 -9.93
C ALA A 66 -6.53 -24.34 -8.59
N THR A 67 -5.87 -23.48 -7.80
CA THR A 67 -5.17 -23.88 -6.57
C THR A 67 -5.82 -23.38 -5.29
N GLY A 68 -6.77 -22.44 -5.38
CA GLY A 68 -7.31 -21.71 -4.22
C GLY A 68 -6.29 -20.75 -3.56
N SER A 69 -5.15 -20.49 -4.21
CA SER A 69 -4.08 -19.65 -3.64
C SER A 69 -4.56 -18.19 -3.50
N PRO A 70 -4.31 -17.53 -2.36
CA PRO A 70 -4.57 -16.10 -2.23
C PRO A 70 -3.63 -15.27 -3.11
N LEU A 71 -4.17 -14.19 -3.66
CA LEU A 71 -3.47 -13.22 -4.49
C LEU A 71 -3.35 -11.88 -3.77
N VAL A 72 -2.12 -11.41 -3.57
CA VAL A 72 -1.82 -10.05 -3.10
C VAL A 72 -1.55 -9.16 -4.31
N GLU A 73 -2.44 -8.20 -4.55
CA GLU A 73 -2.36 -7.27 -5.68
C GLU A 73 -1.76 -5.94 -5.24
N LEU A 74 -0.56 -5.61 -5.76
CA LEU A 74 0.15 -4.38 -5.41
C LEU A 74 -0.05 -3.24 -6.42
N SER A 75 -0.59 -3.54 -7.61
CA SER A 75 -0.77 -2.55 -8.67
C SER A 75 -2.11 -1.81 -8.53
N THR A 76 -2.10 -0.52 -8.83
CA THR A 76 -3.31 0.32 -8.88
C THR A 76 -4.01 0.21 -10.24
N GLY A 77 -5.33 0.30 -10.28
CA GLY A 77 -6.13 0.26 -11.50
C GLY A 77 -6.17 -1.12 -12.14
N SER A 78 -5.94 -2.16 -11.34
CA SER A 78 -5.98 -3.56 -11.76
C SER A 78 -7.41 -4.00 -12.04
N GLU A 79 -7.59 -4.94 -12.97
CA GLU A 79 -8.89 -5.55 -13.26
C GLU A 79 -9.49 -6.22 -12.00
N LEU A 80 -8.62 -6.69 -11.09
CA LEU A 80 -8.96 -7.27 -9.79
C LEU A 80 -9.65 -6.29 -8.82
N GLU A 81 -9.64 -4.98 -9.11
CA GLU A 81 -10.39 -3.99 -8.33
C GLU A 81 -11.91 -4.14 -8.54
N THR A 82 -12.30 -4.74 -9.66
CA THR A 82 -13.69 -4.89 -10.09
C THR A 82 -14.00 -6.34 -10.42
N GLY A 83 -15.02 -6.91 -9.76
CA GLY A 83 -15.43 -8.29 -9.99
C GLY A 83 -15.37 -9.16 -8.74
N SER A 84 -15.72 -10.43 -8.92
CA SER A 84 -15.71 -11.46 -7.89
C SER A 84 -14.86 -12.63 -8.38
N HIS A 85 -14.02 -13.16 -7.49
CA HIS A 85 -13.11 -14.24 -7.79
C HIS A 85 -13.36 -15.42 -6.85
N ALA A 86 -13.17 -16.64 -7.33
CA ALA A 86 -13.37 -17.87 -6.55
C ALA A 86 -12.20 -18.20 -5.61
N PHE A 87 -11.32 -17.23 -5.34
CA PHE A 87 -10.15 -17.32 -4.49
C PHE A 87 -9.94 -15.98 -3.75
N PRO A 88 -9.16 -15.94 -2.66
CA PRO A 88 -8.95 -14.71 -1.90
C PRO A 88 -8.08 -13.70 -2.68
N VAL A 89 -8.53 -12.44 -2.72
CA VAL A 89 -7.77 -11.33 -3.34
C VAL A 89 -7.55 -10.25 -2.30
N VAL A 90 -6.31 -9.90 -2.01
CA VAL A 90 -5.94 -8.79 -1.11
C VAL A 90 -5.43 -7.62 -1.94
N LEU A 91 -6.22 -6.55 -2.02
CA LEU A 91 -5.84 -5.32 -2.69
C LEU A 91 -4.97 -4.46 -1.76
N CYS A 92 -3.72 -4.23 -2.16
CA CYS A 92 -2.75 -3.47 -1.38
C CYS A 92 -1.86 -2.56 -2.26
N PRO A 93 -2.45 -1.51 -2.88
CA PRO A 93 -1.69 -0.57 -3.71
C PRO A 93 -0.67 0.28 -2.93
N ASN A 94 -0.78 0.34 -1.61
CA ASN A 94 0.16 1.02 -0.72
C ASN A 94 0.65 0.03 0.33
N THR A 95 1.95 -0.22 0.38
CA THR A 95 2.55 -1.19 1.32
C THR A 95 3.21 -0.52 2.52
N ASN A 96 3.12 0.81 2.67
CA ASN A 96 3.60 1.51 3.85
C ASN A 96 2.63 1.28 5.02
N ILE A 97 2.88 0.24 5.81
CA ILE A 97 2.00 -0.20 6.91
C ILE A 97 1.73 0.92 7.92
N LEU A 98 2.73 1.72 8.28
CA LEU A 98 2.54 2.82 9.22
C LEU A 98 1.59 3.89 8.65
N MET A 99 1.75 4.23 7.37
CA MET A 99 0.84 5.15 6.69
C MET A 99 -0.58 4.57 6.61
N LEU A 100 -0.73 3.26 6.32
CA LEU A 100 -2.04 2.61 6.30
C LEU A 100 -2.74 2.67 7.67
N LYS A 101 -2.00 2.47 8.78
CA LYS A 101 -2.54 2.63 10.14
C LYS A 101 -3.03 4.05 10.38
N PHE A 102 -2.23 5.04 9.99
CA PHE A 102 -2.60 6.44 10.11
C PHE A 102 -3.85 6.77 9.29
N MET A 103 -3.93 6.32 8.04
CA MET A 103 -5.12 6.49 7.22
C MET A 103 -6.34 5.80 7.82
N SER A 104 -6.20 4.59 8.33
CA SER A 104 -7.29 3.85 8.98
C SER A 104 -7.82 4.57 10.23
N MET A 105 -6.93 5.16 11.03
CA MET A 105 -7.29 5.99 12.18
C MET A 105 -8.11 7.21 11.75
N LEU A 106 -7.69 7.91 10.69
CA LEU A 106 -8.41 9.06 10.16
C LEU A 106 -9.76 8.67 9.54
N GLU A 107 -9.83 7.59 8.78
CA GLU A 107 -11.09 7.11 8.19
C GLU A 107 -12.11 6.74 9.26
N THR A 108 -11.65 6.16 10.37
CA THR A 108 -12.51 5.75 11.49
C THR A 108 -13.02 6.95 12.30
N SER A 109 -12.12 7.90 12.60
CA SER A 109 -12.38 8.94 13.60
C SER A 109 -12.42 10.36 13.06
N GLY A 110 -12.10 10.58 11.78
CA GLY A 110 -11.95 11.91 11.20
C GLY A 110 -13.24 12.73 11.21
N HIS A 111 -14.39 12.06 11.12
CA HIS A 111 -15.71 12.68 11.21
C HIS A 111 -15.97 13.37 12.56
N LEU A 112 -15.24 13.01 13.62
CA LEU A 112 -15.35 13.66 14.93
C LEU A 112 -14.85 15.10 14.95
N PHE A 113 -14.14 15.53 13.89
CA PHE A 113 -13.54 16.87 13.80
C PHE A 113 -14.23 17.76 12.75
N HIS A 114 -15.35 17.35 12.17
CA HIS A 114 -16.01 18.08 11.07
C HIS A 114 -16.53 19.47 11.46
N ASP A 115 -16.71 19.76 12.75
CA ASP A 115 -17.06 21.07 13.30
C ASP A 115 -15.84 21.96 13.60
N CYS A 116 -14.62 21.42 13.48
CA CYS A 116 -13.37 22.14 13.67
C CYS A 116 -12.88 22.81 12.38
N ARG A 117 -11.98 23.78 12.51
CA ARG A 117 -11.25 24.34 11.37
C ARG A 117 -10.11 23.41 10.99
N ILE A 118 -10.18 22.83 9.79
CA ILE A 118 -9.17 21.89 9.30
C ILE A 118 -8.42 22.48 8.10
N SER A 119 -7.10 22.31 8.09
CA SER A 119 -6.27 22.55 6.91
C SER A 119 -5.41 21.33 6.61
N LEU A 120 -5.29 21.01 5.32
CA LEU A 120 -4.45 19.92 4.82
C LEU A 120 -3.45 20.48 3.80
N THR A 121 -2.17 20.27 4.06
CA THR A 121 -1.09 20.60 3.13
C THR A 121 -0.29 19.34 2.83
N GLU A 122 0.07 19.14 1.57
CA GLU A 122 0.93 18.04 1.14
C GLU A 122 2.15 18.56 0.38
N SER A 123 3.24 17.80 0.45
CA SER A 123 4.48 18.10 -0.27
C SER A 123 5.05 16.88 -0.98
N HIS A 124 5.44 17.10 -2.24
CA HIS A 124 5.99 16.12 -3.16
C HIS A 124 6.98 16.75 -4.14
N GLN A 125 7.75 15.93 -4.85
CA GLN A 125 8.68 16.39 -5.88
C GLN A 125 8.00 17.26 -6.96
N ALA A 126 8.71 18.24 -7.51
CA ALA A 126 8.17 19.25 -8.42
C ALA A 126 7.42 18.68 -9.64
N GLY A 127 7.86 17.54 -10.18
CA GLY A 127 7.21 16.87 -11.32
C GLY A 127 5.85 16.23 -11.02
N LYS A 128 5.40 16.19 -9.75
CA LYS A 128 4.11 15.60 -9.36
C LYS A 128 2.99 16.63 -9.46
N THR A 129 2.37 16.72 -10.64
CA THR A 129 1.34 17.74 -10.93
C THR A 129 -0.04 17.43 -10.36
N SER A 130 -0.36 16.15 -10.10
CA SER A 130 -1.61 15.76 -9.47
C SER A 130 -1.51 15.70 -7.95
N VAL A 131 -2.61 16.04 -7.27
CA VAL A 131 -2.75 15.83 -5.83
C VAL A 131 -2.60 14.33 -5.55
N PRO A 132 -1.73 13.92 -4.61
CA PRO A 132 -1.55 12.51 -4.27
C PRO A 132 -2.85 11.88 -3.75
N GLY A 133 -3.14 10.64 -4.18
CA GLY A 133 -4.33 9.92 -3.72
C GLY A 133 -4.41 9.79 -2.18
N THR A 134 -3.27 9.64 -1.52
CA THR A 134 -3.19 9.65 -0.04
C THR A 134 -3.70 10.96 0.55
N ALA A 135 -3.31 12.12 0.00
CA ALA A 135 -3.78 13.41 0.46
C ALA A 135 -5.30 13.55 0.25
N VAL A 136 -5.82 13.10 -0.90
CA VAL A 136 -7.26 13.08 -1.16
C VAL A 136 -8.01 12.19 -0.16
N GLY A 137 -7.49 10.99 0.15
CA GLY A 137 -8.11 10.10 1.13
C GLY A 137 -8.09 10.65 2.56
N ILE A 138 -7.01 11.34 2.95
CA ILE A 138 -6.95 12.10 4.21
C ILE A 138 -8.03 13.19 4.22
N GLY A 139 -8.11 13.97 3.14
CA GLY A 139 -9.09 15.06 3.02
C GLY A 139 -10.53 14.55 3.13
N GLN A 140 -10.86 13.48 2.41
CA GLN A 140 -12.18 12.82 2.48
C GLN A 140 -12.54 12.38 3.90
N SER A 141 -11.58 11.79 4.63
CA SER A 141 -11.80 11.34 6.01
C SER A 141 -12.06 12.48 7.00
N LEU A 142 -11.57 13.68 6.68
CA LEU A 142 -11.65 14.89 7.51
C LEU A 142 -12.65 15.92 6.98
N GLY A 143 -13.38 15.63 5.90
CA GLY A 143 -14.29 16.59 5.27
C GLY A 143 -13.62 17.76 4.54
N VAL A 144 -12.32 17.66 4.22
CA VAL A 144 -11.59 18.66 3.42
C VAL A 144 -11.75 18.33 1.94
N ARG A 145 -12.23 19.28 1.15
CA ARG A 145 -12.43 19.08 -0.29
C ARG A 145 -11.08 19.04 -1.02
N PRO A 146 -10.94 18.26 -2.10
CA PRO A 146 -9.67 18.15 -2.84
C PRO A 146 -9.10 19.50 -3.30
N GLU A 147 -9.95 20.45 -3.69
CA GLU A 147 -9.55 21.80 -4.09
C GLU A 147 -8.98 22.66 -2.95
N ASP A 148 -9.31 22.31 -1.70
CA ASP A 148 -8.83 23.02 -0.51
C ASP A 148 -7.47 22.45 -0.01
N ILE A 149 -6.96 21.38 -0.63
CA ILE A 149 -5.67 20.79 -0.30
C ILE A 149 -4.54 21.63 -0.88
N ARG A 150 -3.71 22.22 -0.01
CA ARG A 150 -2.54 23.00 -0.45
C ARG A 150 -1.43 22.05 -0.91
N SER A 151 -1.14 22.06 -2.21
CA SER A 151 -0.03 21.31 -2.81
C SER A 151 1.25 22.16 -2.80
N VAL A 152 2.32 21.67 -2.18
CA VAL A 152 3.62 22.36 -2.14
C VAL A 152 4.63 21.64 -3.01
N ARG A 153 5.18 22.37 -3.98
CA ARG A 153 6.16 21.89 -4.99
C ARG A 153 7.41 22.75 -5.10
N ASP A 154 7.34 23.99 -4.60
CA ASP A 154 8.45 24.93 -4.61
C ASP A 154 9.53 24.47 -3.62
N PRO A 155 10.75 24.14 -4.07
CA PRO A 155 11.84 23.69 -3.21
C PRO A 155 12.15 24.64 -2.05
N ASP A 156 11.99 25.96 -2.22
CA ASP A 156 12.27 26.92 -1.15
C ASP A 156 11.21 26.87 -0.05
N VAL A 157 9.94 26.66 -0.44
CA VAL A 157 8.85 26.39 0.51
C VAL A 157 9.02 25.02 1.17
N GLN A 158 9.46 24.01 0.42
CA GLN A 158 9.73 22.67 0.96
C GLN A 158 10.84 22.67 2.02
N ARG A 159 11.90 23.44 1.79
CA ARG A 159 12.97 23.63 2.78
C ARG A 159 12.48 24.40 3.99
N SER A 160 11.85 25.55 3.77
CA SER A 160 11.50 26.47 4.87
C SER A 160 10.31 25.99 5.71
N GLU A 161 9.22 25.52 5.10
CA GLU A 161 8.01 25.10 5.82
C GLU A 161 8.03 23.63 6.26
N PHE A 162 8.78 22.78 5.56
CA PHE A 162 8.79 21.33 5.79
C PHE A 162 10.17 20.76 6.14
N ALA A 163 11.23 21.58 6.20
CA ALA A 163 12.58 21.11 6.48
C ALA A 163 13.00 19.91 5.61
N VAL A 164 12.61 19.90 4.33
CA VAL A 164 13.03 18.87 3.37
C VAL A 164 14.49 19.12 3.00
N ALA A 165 15.34 18.13 3.23
CA ALA A 165 16.75 18.20 2.85
C ALA A 165 16.90 18.13 1.32
N ASP A 166 18.00 18.70 0.78
CA ASP A 166 18.20 18.78 -0.68
C ASP A 166 18.24 17.42 -1.36
N ASP A 167 18.80 16.41 -0.69
CA ASP A 167 18.86 15.02 -1.16
C ASP A 167 17.49 14.30 -1.13
N GLN A 168 16.49 14.88 -0.46
CA GLN A 168 15.13 14.35 -0.34
C GLN A 168 14.14 15.04 -1.29
N LEU A 169 14.48 16.19 -1.87
CA LEU A 169 13.60 16.94 -2.77
C LEU A 169 13.13 16.11 -3.97
N GLY A 170 14.02 15.25 -4.50
CA GLY A 170 13.70 14.36 -5.61
C GLY A 170 12.74 13.22 -5.26
N ARG A 171 12.61 12.86 -3.98
CA ARG A 171 11.77 11.75 -3.53
C ARG A 171 11.36 11.89 -2.06
N HIS A 172 10.20 12.49 -1.85
CA HIS A 172 9.51 12.53 -0.56
C HIS A 172 8.00 12.52 -0.75
N ALA A 173 7.29 12.24 0.34
CA ALA A 173 5.85 12.45 0.49
C ALA A 173 5.59 12.93 1.92
N ILE A 174 5.05 14.14 2.06
CA ILE A 174 4.72 14.73 3.36
C ILE A 174 3.26 15.16 3.35
N HIS A 175 2.54 14.87 4.44
CA HIS A 175 1.19 15.38 4.66
C HIS A 175 1.13 16.00 6.05
N ARG A 176 0.66 17.24 6.14
CA ARG A 176 0.46 17.97 7.38
C ARG A 176 -1.01 18.35 7.51
N ILE A 177 -1.63 17.87 8.57
CA ILE A 177 -3.01 18.21 8.96
C ILE A 177 -2.92 19.15 10.16
N ARG A 178 -3.70 20.22 10.14
CA ARG A 178 -3.97 21.05 11.32
C ARG A 178 -5.47 21.09 11.58
N ILE A 179 -5.86 20.87 12.83
CA ILE A 179 -7.24 20.91 13.32
C ILE A 179 -7.28 21.90 14.49
N ASP A 180 -8.22 22.84 14.46
CA ASP A 180 -8.29 23.95 15.42
C ASP A 180 -9.75 24.27 15.80
N ASP A 181 -10.00 24.54 17.08
CA ASP A 181 -11.31 24.96 17.62
C ASP A 181 -11.28 26.38 18.24
N GLY A 182 -10.17 27.11 18.04
CA GLY A 182 -9.88 28.43 18.61
C GLY A 182 -9.15 28.39 19.96
N ALA A 183 -9.34 27.37 20.79
CA ALA A 183 -8.66 27.23 22.08
C ALA A 183 -7.57 26.15 22.07
N CYS A 184 -7.73 25.15 21.21
CA CYS A 184 -6.86 24.00 21.05
C CYS A 184 -6.45 23.87 19.58
N SER A 185 -5.19 23.48 19.37
CA SER A 185 -4.64 23.22 18.04
C SER A 185 -3.91 21.88 18.02
N LEU A 186 -4.28 21.02 17.09
CA LEU A 186 -3.66 19.72 16.85
C LEU A 186 -2.93 19.75 15.51
N GLN A 187 -1.73 19.15 15.46
CA GLN A 187 -0.99 18.97 14.21
C GLN A 187 -0.55 17.51 14.08
N PHE A 188 -0.89 16.91 12.94
CA PHE A 188 -0.40 15.59 12.54
C PHE A 188 0.48 15.75 11.31
N GLU A 189 1.65 15.10 11.31
CA GLU A 189 2.55 15.09 10.16
C GLU A 189 2.97 13.65 9.85
N SER A 190 2.78 13.26 8.59
CA SER A 190 3.37 12.03 8.04
C SER A 190 4.51 12.42 7.10
N ARG A 191 5.64 11.71 7.20
CA ARG A 191 6.83 11.97 6.40
C ARG A 191 7.41 10.67 5.88
N VAL A 192 7.52 10.57 4.56
CA VAL A 192 8.18 9.47 3.87
C VAL A 192 9.32 10.07 3.04
N VAL A 193 10.55 9.63 3.33
CA VAL A 193 11.76 10.13 2.66
C VAL A 193 12.57 8.96 2.11
N GLY A 194 13.21 9.18 0.96
CA GLY A 194 14.14 8.22 0.37
C GLY A 194 13.47 7.00 -0.29
N ALA A 195 14.24 5.91 -0.41
CA ALA A 195 13.73 4.64 -0.88
C ALA A 195 12.97 3.93 0.24
N THR A 196 11.65 4.10 0.29
CA THR A 196 10.80 3.24 1.13
C THR A 196 11.02 1.79 0.71
N PRO A 197 11.48 0.90 1.60
CA PRO A 197 11.60 -0.50 1.27
C PRO A 197 10.19 -1.09 1.25
N TYR A 198 9.55 -1.04 0.08
CA TYR A 198 8.22 -1.59 -0.14
C TYR A 198 8.20 -3.09 0.21
N ALA A 199 9.35 -3.76 0.10
CA ALA A 199 9.51 -5.17 0.44
C ALA A 199 9.25 -5.51 1.91
N ASP A 200 9.55 -4.61 2.86
CA ASP A 200 9.26 -4.85 4.28
C ASP A 200 7.74 -4.91 4.51
N GLY A 201 7.02 -3.92 3.98
CA GLY A 201 5.57 -3.87 4.04
C GLY A 201 4.91 -5.09 3.41
N VAL A 202 5.36 -5.47 2.20
CA VAL A 202 4.85 -6.67 1.52
C VAL A 202 5.14 -7.94 2.32
N SER A 203 6.32 -8.06 2.93
CA SER A 203 6.65 -9.22 3.78
C SER A 203 5.65 -9.36 4.93
N ARG A 204 5.32 -8.25 5.61
CA ARG A 204 4.31 -8.25 6.68
C ARG A 204 2.92 -8.62 6.18
N ILE A 205 2.53 -8.14 5.00
CA ILE A 205 1.24 -8.46 4.37
C ILE A 205 1.17 -9.95 4.04
N VAL A 206 2.21 -10.50 3.44
CA VAL A 206 2.30 -11.93 3.12
C VAL A 206 2.26 -12.78 4.39
N ASP A 207 2.94 -12.37 5.46
CA ASP A 207 2.87 -13.05 6.75
C ASP A 207 1.47 -12.98 7.37
N ALA A 208 0.76 -11.87 7.25
CA ALA A 208 -0.63 -11.79 7.70
C ALA A 208 -1.53 -12.73 6.88
N VAL A 209 -1.41 -12.74 5.54
CA VAL A 209 -2.15 -13.67 4.67
C VAL A 209 -1.82 -15.13 5.02
N ARG A 210 -0.58 -15.44 5.38
CA ARG A 210 -0.17 -16.78 5.81
C ARG A 210 -0.84 -17.25 7.10
N GLN A 211 -1.02 -16.33 8.04
CA GLN A 211 -1.49 -16.63 9.40
C GLN A 211 -3.01 -16.73 9.51
N HIS A 212 -3.74 -16.32 8.47
CA HIS A 212 -5.19 -16.25 8.46
C HIS A 212 -5.77 -17.03 7.28
N ASP A 213 -6.78 -17.88 7.55
CA ASP A 213 -7.54 -18.52 6.48
C ASP A 213 -8.54 -17.50 5.92
N LEU A 214 -8.28 -17.03 4.71
CA LEU A 214 -9.10 -16.03 4.03
C LEU A 214 -10.26 -16.69 3.27
N GLU A 215 -11.44 -16.09 3.36
CA GLU A 215 -12.58 -16.46 2.53
C GLU A 215 -12.32 -16.10 1.07
N HIS A 216 -13.06 -16.73 0.15
CA HIS A 216 -12.93 -16.49 -1.29
C HIS A 216 -13.62 -15.19 -1.69
N ARG A 217 -13.02 -14.08 -1.28
CA ARG A 217 -13.49 -12.73 -1.57
C ARG A 217 -12.34 -11.76 -1.68
N ARG A 218 -12.71 -10.55 -2.05
CA ARG A 218 -11.82 -9.40 -2.06
C ARG A 218 -11.70 -8.80 -0.67
N TYR A 219 -10.47 -8.48 -0.30
CA TYR A 219 -10.09 -7.79 0.92
C TYR A 219 -9.40 -6.48 0.54
N SER A 220 -9.76 -5.41 1.26
CA SER A 220 -8.91 -4.21 1.30
C SER A 220 -7.82 -4.42 2.33
N ILE A 221 -6.60 -3.94 2.07
CA ILE A 221 -5.55 -3.99 3.10
C ILE A 221 -5.92 -3.24 4.38
N VAL A 222 -6.81 -2.25 4.30
CA VAL A 222 -7.32 -1.53 5.47
C VAL A 222 -8.12 -2.46 6.39
N GLU A 223 -8.76 -3.50 5.86
CA GLU A 223 -9.45 -4.52 6.66
C GLU A 223 -8.47 -5.27 7.57
N PHE A 224 -7.28 -5.61 7.07
CA PHE A 224 -6.24 -6.28 7.86
C PHE A 224 -5.77 -5.40 9.02
N ILE A 225 -5.65 -4.09 8.77
CA ILE A 225 -5.31 -3.10 9.80
C ILE A 225 -6.39 -3.06 10.88
N ARG A 226 -7.67 -2.98 10.49
CA ARG A 226 -8.81 -2.94 11.42
C ARG A 226 -8.95 -4.21 12.24
N ASN A 227 -8.64 -5.36 11.64
CA ASN A 227 -8.64 -6.65 12.33
C ASN A 227 -7.42 -6.83 13.26
N GLY A 228 -6.46 -5.90 13.27
CA GLY A 228 -5.25 -5.98 14.07
C GLY A 228 -4.22 -7.00 13.56
N TRP A 229 -4.33 -7.41 12.29
CA TRP A 229 -3.42 -8.38 11.67
C TRP A 229 -2.10 -7.73 11.20
N LEU A 230 -2.06 -6.39 11.08
CA LEU A 230 -0.91 -5.61 10.63
C LEU A 230 -0.56 -4.45 11.55
#